data_AF-A0A3S0N1N8-F1
#
_entry.id   AF-A0A3S0N1N8-F1
#
_cell.length_a   1.000
_cell.length_b   1.000
_cell.length_c   1.000
_cell.angle_alpha   90.00
_cell.angle_beta   90.00
_cell.angle_gamma   90.00
#
_symmetry.space_group_name_H-M   'P 1'
#
loop_
_entity.id
_entity.type
_entity.pdbx_description
1 polymer ?
#
loop_
_entity_poly.entity_id
_entity_poly.type
_entity_poly.pdbx_seq_one_letter_code
_entity_poly.pdbx_strand_id
1 'polypeptide(L)'
;MKRAGEGNPDKWPMVRKGGWMALESKTKGIVLNRVPFDASGNPVGISQVDFIEGMTVYDTTNNTMKIYTTRDSGTTYGWYEMKIQTCPN
;
A
#
# COMPACT_ATOMS: atom_id res chain seq x y z
N MET A 1 21.09 1.18 13.58
CA MET A 1 19.85 1.74 12.99
C MET A 1 19.07 2.40 14.12
N LYS A 2 19.01 3.73 14.18
CA LYS A 2 18.27 4.44 15.23
C LYS A 2 16.81 4.58 14.79
N ARG A 3 15.88 4.19 15.67
CA ARG A 3 14.44 4.34 15.42
C ARG A 3 14.09 5.82 15.39
N ALA A 4 13.16 6.19 14.52
CA ALA A 4 12.60 7.53 14.55
C ALA A 4 11.84 7.73 15.87
N GLY A 5 12.21 8.72 16.68
CA GLY A 5 11.55 9.01 17.96
C GLY A 5 12.32 8.58 19.23
N GLU A 6 13.58 8.16 19.12
CA GLU A 6 14.41 7.74 20.27
C GLU A 6 14.51 8.79 21.40
N GLY A 7 14.37 10.09 21.08
CA GLY A 7 14.36 11.18 22.07
C GLY A 7 12.99 11.63 22.56
N ASN A 8 11.88 11.03 22.13
CA ASN A 8 10.53 11.39 22.56
C ASN A 8 9.55 10.21 22.34
N PRO A 9 9.65 9.15 23.17
CA PRO A 9 8.89 7.90 22.99
C PRO A 9 7.37 8.09 23.06
N ASP A 10 6.91 9.13 23.76
CA ASP A 10 5.48 9.40 23.98
C ASP A 10 4.78 10.04 22.76
N LYS A 11 5.52 10.34 21.69
CA LYS A 11 5.00 10.98 20.46
C LYS A 11 4.82 9.98 19.31
N TRP A 12 4.68 8.70 19.64
CA TRP A 12 4.41 7.66 18.66
C TRP A 12 2.90 7.51 18.38
N PRO A 13 2.46 7.46 17.12
CA PRO A 13 3.21 7.68 15.88
C PRO A 13 3.50 9.17 15.68
N MET A 14 4.75 9.50 15.34
CA MET A 14 5.11 10.90 15.09
C MET A 14 4.31 11.41 13.89
N VAL A 15 3.69 12.58 14.03
CA VAL A 15 3.02 13.29 12.93
C VAL A 15 4.05 13.51 11.82
N ARG A 16 4.05 12.63 10.83
CA ARG A 16 4.81 12.85 9.59
C ARG A 16 3.93 13.70 8.71
N LYS A 17 4.29 14.96 8.49
CA LYS A 17 3.66 15.75 7.42
C LYS A 17 3.85 14.98 6.12
N GLY A 18 2.75 14.49 5.54
CA GLY A 18 2.73 13.69 4.30
C GLY A 18 2.81 12.16 4.48
N GLY A 19 2.99 11.63 5.69
CA GLY A 19 2.99 10.19 5.93
C GLY A 19 1.62 9.70 6.36
N TRP A 20 0.81 9.19 5.43
CA TRP A 20 -0.56 8.73 5.69
C TRP A 20 -0.64 7.34 6.33
N MET A 21 0.45 6.56 6.33
CA MET A 21 0.53 5.23 6.94
C MET A 21 1.93 4.93 7.47
N ALA A 22 2.05 4.53 8.74
CA ALA A 22 3.29 4.11 9.36
C ALA A 22 3.17 2.66 9.85
N LEU A 23 3.93 1.76 9.23
CA LEU A 23 4.01 0.34 9.59
C LEU A 23 5.37 0.10 10.25
N GLU A 24 5.39 -0.08 11.57
CA GLU A 24 6.60 -0.43 12.31
C GLU A 24 6.41 -1.73 13.08
N SER A 25 7.35 -2.66 12.92
CA SER A 25 7.43 -3.85 13.76
C SER A 25 8.89 -4.23 13.97
N LYS A 26 9.22 -4.62 15.20
CA LYS A 26 10.59 -4.97 15.59
C LYS A 26 11.05 -6.32 15.01
N THR A 27 10.11 -7.22 14.73
CA THR A 27 10.40 -8.64 14.45
C THR A 27 9.52 -9.27 13.38
N LYS A 28 8.51 -8.56 12.86
CA LYS A 28 7.56 -9.09 11.88
C LYS A 28 7.45 -8.13 10.70
N GLY A 29 7.49 -8.65 9.48
CA GLY A 29 7.19 -7.85 8.28
C GLY A 29 5.69 -7.66 8.09
N ILE A 30 5.31 -6.69 7.26
CA ILE A 30 3.96 -6.65 6.68
C ILE A 30 3.85 -7.78 5.67
N VAL A 31 2.87 -8.67 5.86
CA VAL A 31 2.56 -9.74 4.92
C VAL A 31 1.30 -9.32 4.18
N LEU A 32 1.48 -8.89 2.93
CA LEU A 32 0.37 -8.59 2.04
C LEU A 32 -0.11 -9.88 1.37
N ASN A 33 -1.39 -9.90 1.00
CA ASN A 33 -1.91 -10.94 0.12
C ASN A 33 -1.17 -10.88 -1.22
N ARG A 34 -0.63 -12.03 -1.64
CA ARG A 34 0.14 -12.19 -2.88
C ARG A 34 -0.73 -12.94 -3.88
N VAL A 35 -1.12 -12.26 -4.96
CA VAL A 35 -2.05 -12.80 -5.95
C VAL A 35 -1.53 -12.52 -7.37
N PRO A 36 -1.72 -13.45 -8.32
CA PRO A 36 -1.42 -13.17 -9.72
C PRO A 36 -2.48 -12.24 -10.30
N PHE A 37 -2.11 -11.45 -11.29
CA PHE A 37 -3.02 -10.60 -12.06
C PHE A 37 -3.28 -11.19 -13.44
N ASP A 38 -4.53 -11.08 -13.90
CA ASP A 38 -4.96 -11.49 -15.23
C ASP A 38 -4.62 -10.44 -16.31
N ALA A 39 -4.88 -10.78 -17.58
CA ALA A 39 -4.68 -9.88 -18.71
C ALA A 39 -5.59 -8.63 -18.70
N SER A 40 -6.68 -8.68 -17.93
CA SER A 40 -7.60 -7.55 -17.71
C SER A 40 -7.15 -6.63 -16.57
N GLY A 41 -6.03 -6.94 -15.90
CA GLY A 41 -5.48 -6.12 -14.82
C GLY A 41 -6.16 -6.34 -13.47
N ASN A 42 -6.82 -7.47 -13.25
CA ASN A 42 -7.49 -7.81 -11.99
C ASN A 42 -6.78 -8.95 -11.24
N PRO A 43 -6.85 -8.96 -9.89
CA PRO A 43 -6.33 -10.06 -9.10
C PRO A 43 -7.14 -11.34 -9.34
N VAL A 44 -6.44 -12.44 -9.59
CA VAL A 44 -7.07 -13.75 -9.75
C VAL A 44 -7.49 -14.29 -8.37
N GLY A 45 -8.72 -14.77 -8.27
CA GLY A 45 -9.26 -15.37 -7.05
C GLY A 45 -9.92 -14.39 -6.07
N ILE A 46 -10.00 -13.10 -6.43
CA ILE A 46 -10.82 -12.11 -5.73
C ILE A 46 -11.90 -11.65 -6.71
N SER A 47 -13.17 -11.76 -6.30
CA SER A 47 -14.28 -11.33 -7.16
C SER A 47 -14.28 -9.81 -7.32
N GLN A 48 -14.63 -9.31 -8.50
CA GLN A 48 -14.69 -7.86 -8.75
C GLN A 48 -15.69 -7.13 -7.85
N VAL A 49 -16.75 -7.81 -7.40
CA VAL A 49 -17.73 -7.24 -6.47
C VAL A 49 -17.16 -7.01 -5.06
N ASP A 50 -16.05 -7.67 -4.73
CA ASP A 50 -15.37 -7.57 -3.44
C ASP A 50 -14.25 -6.52 -3.45
N PHE A 51 -14.08 -5.80 -4.56
CA PHE A 51 -13.06 -4.75 -4.65
C PHE A 51 -13.50 -3.53 -3.83
N ILE A 52 -12.75 -3.26 -2.77
CA ILE A 52 -12.99 -2.13 -1.87
C ILE A 52 -11.83 -1.13 -2.02
N GLU A 53 -12.16 0.16 -2.04
CA GLU A 53 -11.16 1.22 -2.05
C GLU A 53 -10.15 1.06 -0.90
N GLY A 54 -8.87 1.21 -1.22
CA GLY A 54 -7.75 1.03 -0.29
C GLY A 54 -7.23 -0.39 -0.22
N MET A 55 -7.90 -1.37 -0.85
CA MET A 55 -7.40 -2.74 -0.91
C MET A 55 -6.01 -2.78 -1.54
N THR A 56 -5.04 -3.36 -0.83
CA THR A 56 -3.64 -3.43 -1.26
C THR A 56 -3.21 -4.88 -1.39
N VAL A 57 -2.64 -5.23 -2.54
CA VAL A 57 -2.15 -6.59 -2.84
C VAL A 57 -0.78 -6.53 -3.48
N TYR A 58 -0.05 -7.63 -3.37
CA TYR A 58 1.20 -7.81 -4.10
C TYR A 58 0.93 -8.63 -5.37
N ASP A 59 1.14 -8.01 -6.54
CA ASP A 59 1.02 -8.66 -7.84
C ASP A 59 2.24 -9.57 -8.07
N THR A 60 2.00 -10.89 -8.14
CA THR A 60 3.07 -11.86 -8.40
C THR A 60 3.43 -12.02 -9.87
N THR A 61 2.60 -11.51 -10.79
CA THR A 61 2.86 -11.52 -12.24
C THR A 61 3.85 -10.41 -12.61
N ASN A 62 3.65 -9.21 -12.06
CA ASN A 62 4.49 -8.03 -12.36
C ASN A 62 5.47 -7.68 -11.23
N ASN A 63 5.45 -8.43 -10.12
CA ASN A 63 6.30 -8.23 -8.94
C ASN A 63 6.21 -6.80 -8.35
N THR A 64 5.00 -6.24 -8.29
CA THR A 64 4.77 -4.88 -7.78
C THR A 64 3.63 -4.83 -6.78
N MET A 65 3.65 -3.82 -5.90
CA MET A 65 2.52 -3.54 -5.01
C MET A 65 1.44 -2.77 -5.78
N LYS A 66 0.19 -3.21 -5.67
CA LYS A 66 -0.97 -2.57 -6.28
C LYS A 66 -1.99 -2.17 -5.22
N ILE A 67 -2.61 -1.02 -5.40
CA ILE A 67 -3.71 -0.51 -4.56
C ILE A 67 -4.94 -0.25 -5.43
N TYR A 68 -6.10 -0.71 -5.00
CA TYR A 68 -7.37 -0.39 -5.62
C TYR A 68 -7.87 0.95 -5.09
N THR A 69 -7.88 1.98 -5.92
CA THR A 69 -8.32 3.32 -5.49
C THR A 69 -8.83 4.12 -6.70
N THR A 70 -9.11 5.39 -6.49
CA THR A 70 -9.47 6.38 -7.49
C THR A 70 -8.35 7.41 -7.64
N ARG A 71 -8.21 8.00 -8.83
CA ARG A 71 -7.34 9.16 -9.07
C ARG A 71 -8.12 10.40 -9.50
N ASP A 72 -9.44 10.28 -9.59
CA ASP A 72 -10.36 11.25 -10.17
C ASP A 72 -11.56 11.50 -9.23
N SER A 73 -11.24 11.62 -7.93
CA SER A 73 -12.19 11.98 -6.88
C SER A 73 -13.41 11.04 -6.78
N GLY A 74 -13.21 9.74 -7.02
CA GLY A 74 -14.22 8.70 -6.86
C GLY A 74 -15.03 8.38 -8.11
N THR A 75 -14.63 8.90 -9.28
CA THR A 75 -15.37 8.68 -10.54
C THR A 75 -15.04 7.33 -11.16
N THR A 76 -13.76 6.94 -11.17
CA THR A 76 -13.31 5.64 -11.66
C THR A 76 -12.40 4.96 -10.63
N TYR A 77 -12.58 3.65 -10.51
CA TYR A 77 -11.78 2.81 -9.64
C TYR A 77 -10.94 1.85 -10.47
N GLY A 78 -9.72 1.63 -10.02
CA GLY A 78 -8.79 0.74 -10.69
C GLY A 78 -7.63 0.33 -9.81
N TRP A 79 -6.93 -0.72 -10.25
CA TRP A 79 -5.71 -1.19 -9.62
C TRP A 79 -4.52 -0.35 -10.11
N TYR A 80 -3.89 0.37 -9.17
CA TYR A 80 -2.76 1.24 -9.46
C TYR A 80 -1.48 0.72 -8.83
N GLU A 81 -0.40 0.77 -9.62
CA GLU A 81 0.91 0.27 -9.22
C GLU A 81 1.71 1.31 -8.46
N MET A 82 2.34 0.89 -7.37
CA MET A 82 3.27 1.69 -6.58
C MET A 82 4.70 1.28 -6.92
N LYS A 83 5.26 1.87 -7.98
CA LYS A 83 6.62 1.56 -8.47
C LYS A 83 7.66 2.63 -8.11
N ILE A 84 7.21 3.86 -7.92
CA ILE A 84 8.09 5.01 -7.77
C ILE A 84 8.09 5.41 -6.30
N GLN A 85 9.27 5.42 -5.68
CA GLN A 85 9.45 6.05 -4.38
C GLN A 85 9.38 7.56 -4.59
N THR A 86 8.23 8.16 -4.31
CA THR A 86 8.06 9.61 -4.37
C THR A 86 8.62 10.23 -3.10
N CYS A 87 9.89 10.64 -3.15
CA CYS A 87 10.39 11.68 -2.25
C CYS A 87 9.99 13.02 -2.87
N PRO A 88 9.18 13.87 -2.20
CA PRO A 88 9.14 15.27 -2.57
C PRO A 88 10.56 15.82 -2.32
N ASN A 89 11.17 16.39 -3.36
CA ASN A 89 12.40 17.16 -3.21
C ASN A 89 12.23 18.27 -2.18
#